data_AF-A0A6A4R478-F1
#
_entry.id   AF-A0A6A4R478-F1
#
_cell.length_a   1.000
_cell.length_b   1.000
_cell.length_c   1.000
_cell.angle_alpha   90.00
_cell.angle_beta   90.00
_cell.angle_gamma   90.00
#
_symmetry.space_group_name_H-M   'P 1'
#
loop_
_entity.id
_entity.type
_entity.pdbx_description
1 polymer ?
#
loop_
_entity_poly.entity_id
_entity_poly.type
_entity_poly.pdbx_seq_one_letter_code
_entity_poly.pdbx_strand_id
1 'polypeptide(L)'
;MNFAFLTLPNDFIVPLPHFTPALLEMSAHENHTLLEEIKEINKLLIDTEVVIGGKDSIQSVAAGAAESGDGLVVKFLFSAVTVNLNLISHYADKRSIIKPLWLLVPTSYPFSSPVILDKMPLEASEDLEDLWMTAKAKLRFSLQNMNQPWSLGDIATSWEHCAREAILEYAQHNGGGTFSSKYGGWEIC
;
A
#
# COMPACT_ATOMS: atom_id res chain seq x y z
N MET A 1 30.90 75.31 -3.18
CA MET A 1 31.82 74.49 -4.01
C MET A 1 31.11 73.19 -4.34
N ASN A 2 30.83 73.03 -5.62
CA ASN A 2 30.48 71.84 -6.42
C ASN A 2 29.44 70.80 -5.95
N PHE A 3 28.35 70.83 -6.71
CA PHE A 3 27.41 69.76 -7.05
C PHE A 3 28.09 68.45 -7.47
N ALA A 4 27.45 67.33 -7.17
CA ALA A 4 27.27 66.24 -8.13
C ALA A 4 25.97 65.48 -7.82
N PHE A 5 24.93 65.80 -8.58
CA PHE A 5 23.87 64.85 -8.92
C PHE A 5 24.48 63.77 -9.81
N LEU A 6 24.17 62.51 -9.54
CA LEU A 6 24.15 61.48 -10.58
C LEU A 6 22.78 60.81 -10.55
N THR A 7 21.98 61.26 -11.51
CA THR A 7 20.76 60.63 -11.99
C THR A 7 21.08 59.33 -12.74
N LEU A 8 20.13 58.39 -12.65
CA LEU A 8 20.07 56.97 -13.05
C LEU A 8 20.43 56.69 -14.54
N PRO A 9 20.55 55.40 -14.95
CA PRO A 9 19.36 54.77 -15.51
C PRO A 9 19.22 53.23 -15.32
N ASN A 10 17.97 52.80 -15.48
CA ASN A 10 17.50 51.50 -15.97
C ASN A 10 17.44 50.29 -15.03
N ASP A 11 16.20 50.04 -14.56
CA ASP A 11 15.43 48.84 -14.92
C ASP A 11 16.19 47.52 -14.97
N PHE A 12 16.42 46.96 -13.78
CA PHE A 12 16.32 45.52 -13.60
C PHE A 12 15.28 45.25 -12.53
N ILE A 13 14.02 45.21 -12.95
CA ILE A 13 13.03 44.37 -12.29
C ILE A 13 13.59 42.95 -12.42
N VAL A 14 14.25 42.47 -11.37
CA VAL A 14 14.45 41.03 -11.22
C VAL A 14 13.03 40.49 -11.11
N PRO A 15 12.55 39.65 -12.05
CA PRO A 15 11.27 39.00 -11.83
C PRO A 15 11.48 38.14 -10.59
N LEU A 16 10.78 38.49 -9.51
CA LEU A 16 10.50 37.56 -8.43
C LEU A 16 10.14 36.23 -9.10
N PRO A 17 10.77 35.11 -8.74
CA PRO A 17 10.37 33.83 -9.29
C PRO A 17 8.87 33.76 -9.06
N HIS A 18 8.12 33.67 -10.16
CA HIS A 18 6.71 33.39 -10.11
C HIS A 18 6.57 32.22 -9.16
N PHE A 19 6.00 32.48 -7.98
CA PHE A 19 5.40 31.43 -7.18
C PHE A 19 4.26 30.93 -8.05
N THR A 20 4.58 30.05 -8.99
CA THR A 20 3.62 29.13 -9.55
C THR A 20 3.26 28.22 -8.39
N PRO A 21 2.01 28.22 -7.90
CA PRO A 21 1.54 27.10 -7.12
C PRO A 21 1.28 25.97 -8.11
N ALA A 22 2.35 25.41 -8.66
CA ALA A 22 2.35 23.99 -8.96
C ALA A 22 2.30 23.29 -7.61
N LEU A 23 1.54 22.20 -7.48
CA LEU A 23 1.11 21.57 -6.23
C LEU A 23 -0.19 22.16 -5.67
N LEU A 24 -1.26 22.05 -6.48
CA LEU A 24 -2.55 21.73 -5.89
C LEU A 24 -2.37 20.36 -5.22
N GLU A 25 -2.08 20.40 -3.92
CA GLU A 25 -2.41 19.33 -2.98
C GLU A 25 -3.77 18.76 -3.38
N MET A 26 -3.95 17.43 -3.33
CA MET A 26 -5.29 16.81 -3.35
C MET A 26 -6.23 17.73 -2.57
N SER A 27 -7.30 18.19 -3.21
CA SER A 27 -8.19 19.16 -2.58
C SER A 27 -8.64 18.59 -1.23
N ALA A 28 -8.85 19.45 -0.23
CA ALA A 28 -9.26 18.98 1.10
C ALA A 28 -10.49 18.04 1.05
N HIS A 29 -11.33 18.18 0.02
CA HIS A 29 -12.44 17.30 -0.29
C HIS A 29 -12.00 15.90 -0.76
N GLU A 30 -11.06 15.79 -1.69
CA GLU A 30 -10.52 14.50 -2.17
C GLU A 30 -9.81 13.73 -1.05
N ASN A 31 -9.07 14.44 -0.20
CA ASN A 31 -8.48 13.86 1.02
C ASN A 31 -9.55 13.33 1.98
N HIS A 32 -10.65 14.07 2.14
CA HIS A 32 -11.77 13.63 2.99
C HIS A 32 -12.43 12.35 2.42
N THR A 33 -12.70 12.31 1.12
CA THR A 33 -13.28 11.13 0.45
C THR A 33 -12.39 9.89 0.60
N LEU A 34 -11.09 10.02 0.37
CA LEU A 34 -10.15 8.90 0.51
C LEU A 34 -10.08 8.38 1.96
N LEU A 35 -10.14 9.28 2.93
CA LEU A 35 -10.10 8.92 4.34
C LEU A 35 -11.39 8.20 4.78
N GLU A 36 -12.56 8.56 4.23
CA GLU A 36 -13.79 7.81 4.43
C GLU A 36 -13.75 6.43 3.75
N GLU A 37 -13.20 6.33 2.53
CA GLU A 37 -12.99 5.04 1.88
C GLU A 37 -12.11 4.12 2.74
N ILE A 38 -10.98 4.61 3.26
CA ILE A 38 -10.10 3.85 4.16
C ILE A 38 -10.86 3.38 5.41
N LYS A 39 -11.68 4.26 6.00
CA LYS A 39 -12.50 3.89 7.17
C LYS A 39 -13.52 2.80 6.84
N GLU A 40 -14.15 2.86 5.68
CA GLU A 40 -15.09 1.84 5.23
C GLU A 40 -14.39 0.50 5.01
N ILE A 41 -13.24 0.49 4.35
CA ILE A 41 -12.43 -0.72 4.16
C ILE A 41 -12.08 -1.35 5.51
N ASN A 42 -11.58 -0.56 6.47
CA ASN A 42 -11.18 -1.06 7.79
C ASN A 42 -12.37 -1.51 8.67
N LYS A 43 -13.60 -1.14 8.33
CA LYS A 43 -14.82 -1.67 8.96
C LYS A 43 -15.26 -3.00 8.35
N LEU A 44 -14.97 -3.21 7.05
CA LEU A 44 -15.42 -4.37 6.29
C LEU A 44 -14.43 -5.53 6.35
N LEU A 45 -13.13 -5.23 6.26
CA LEU A 45 -12.07 -6.23 6.24
C LEU A 45 -11.62 -6.58 7.66
N ILE A 46 -11.36 -7.86 7.89
CA ILE A 46 -11.04 -8.40 9.23
C ILE A 46 -9.55 -8.62 9.38
N ASP A 47 -8.91 -9.18 8.35
CA ASP A 47 -7.50 -9.54 8.39
C ASP A 47 -6.60 -8.47 7.77
N THR A 48 -7.19 -7.48 7.09
CA THR A 48 -6.47 -6.40 6.43
C THR A 48 -6.83 -5.05 7.05
N GLU A 49 -5.82 -4.33 7.53
CA GLU A 49 -5.93 -2.95 7.98
C GLU A 49 -5.20 -2.02 7.00
N VAL A 50 -5.89 -0.98 6.54
CA VAL A 50 -5.37 0.04 5.65
C VAL A 50 -4.96 1.27 6.46
N VAL A 51 -3.68 1.64 6.36
CA VAL A 51 -3.11 2.79 7.08
C VAL A 51 -2.38 3.73 6.13
N ILE A 52 -2.45 5.03 6.40
CA ILE A 52 -1.69 6.03 5.65
C ILE A 52 -0.21 5.93 6.05
N GLY A 53 0.67 5.79 5.07
CA GLY A 53 2.11 5.75 5.28
C GLY A 53 2.67 7.16 5.49
N GLY A 54 3.31 7.40 6.63
CA GLY A 54 4.06 8.64 6.85
C GLY A 54 5.16 8.82 5.80
N LYS A 55 5.33 10.06 5.33
CA LYS A 55 6.31 10.48 4.31
C LYS A 55 7.75 10.09 4.71
N ASP A 56 8.00 10.02 6.01
CA ASP A 56 9.28 9.70 6.64
C ASP A 56 9.65 8.22 6.53
N SER A 57 8.67 7.32 6.33
CA SER A 57 8.94 5.89 6.13
C SER A 57 9.48 5.56 4.73
N ILE A 58 9.59 6.58 3.86
CA ILE A 58 10.12 6.51 2.50
C ILE A 58 11.44 7.30 2.39
N GLN A 59 11.88 7.96 3.47
CA GLN A 59 13.07 8.83 3.42
C GLN A 59 14.38 8.04 3.20
N SER A 60 14.38 6.72 3.38
CA SER A 60 15.48 5.82 3.02
C SER A 60 15.30 5.13 1.66
N VAL A 61 14.16 5.30 0.98
CA VAL A 61 13.77 4.50 -0.20
C VAL A 61 13.51 5.37 -1.44
N ALA A 62 13.72 6.69 -1.29
CA ALA A 62 13.58 7.73 -2.30
C ALA A 62 14.80 7.91 -3.21
N ALA A 63 15.83 7.06 -3.14
CA ALA A 63 17.02 7.23 -3.99
C ALA A 63 16.89 6.64 -5.41
N GLY A 64 15.78 5.98 -5.75
CA GLY A 64 15.65 5.31 -7.07
C GLY A 64 14.29 5.38 -7.75
N ALA A 65 13.28 6.02 -7.15
CA ALA A 65 11.97 6.20 -7.80
C ALA A 65 11.23 7.47 -7.31
N ALA A 66 11.90 8.36 -6.57
CA ALA A 66 11.31 9.56 -6.01
C ALA A 66 11.86 10.81 -6.69
N GLU A 67 12.00 10.77 -8.00
CA GLU A 67 11.98 11.98 -8.81
C GLU A 67 10.61 12.03 -9.48
N SER A 68 9.63 12.69 -8.82
CA SER A 68 8.33 13.08 -9.42
C SER A 68 7.12 12.11 -9.33
N GLY A 69 6.84 11.51 -8.17
CA GLY A 69 5.55 10.86 -7.92
C GLY A 69 4.67 11.66 -6.96
N ASP A 70 3.87 12.59 -7.48
CA ASP A 70 2.93 13.40 -6.67
C ASP A 70 1.74 12.51 -6.21
N GLY A 71 1.67 12.17 -4.92
CA GLY A 71 0.65 11.25 -4.41
C GLY A 71 0.82 10.84 -2.93
N LEU A 72 -0.19 10.16 -2.39
CA LEU A 72 -0.24 9.68 -1.00
C LEU A 72 0.18 8.21 -0.94
N VAL A 73 1.02 7.83 0.02
CA VAL A 73 1.36 6.42 0.23
C VAL A 73 0.45 5.80 1.28
N VAL A 74 -0.08 4.62 0.97
CA VAL A 74 -0.94 3.81 1.83
C VAL A 74 -0.32 2.44 2.01
N LYS A 75 -0.53 1.81 3.16
CA LYS A 75 -0.07 0.46 3.49
C LYS A 75 -1.24 -0.42 3.85
N PHE A 76 -1.25 -1.64 3.34
CA PHE A 76 -2.14 -2.70 3.79
C PHE A 76 -1.36 -3.63 4.72
N LEU A 77 -1.80 -3.71 5.96
CA LEU A 77 -1.26 -4.54 7.03
C LEU A 77 -2.11 -5.78 7.16
N PHE A 78 -1.51 -6.97 7.04
CA PHE A 78 -2.23 -8.22 7.22
C PHE A 78 -1.98 -8.78 8.63
N SER A 79 -3.04 -8.84 9.44
CA SER A 79 -3.02 -9.25 10.85
C SER A 79 -3.42 -10.69 11.08
N ALA A 80 -3.97 -11.37 10.05
CA ALA A 80 -4.33 -12.79 10.08
C ALA A 80 -5.19 -13.20 11.30
N VAL A 81 -6.06 -12.32 11.80
CA VAL A 81 -6.89 -12.55 13.00
C VAL A 81 -7.76 -13.80 12.88
N THR A 82 -8.23 -14.11 11.66
CA THR A 82 -9.03 -15.31 11.39
C THR A 82 -8.21 -16.58 11.23
N VAL A 83 -6.89 -16.46 11.12
CA VAL A 83 -5.97 -17.60 10.93
C VAL A 83 -5.46 -18.05 12.29
N ASN A 84 -5.64 -19.33 12.61
CA ASN A 84 -5.04 -19.90 13.81
C ASN A 84 -3.51 -20.03 13.63
N LEU A 85 -2.81 -19.05 14.18
CA LEU A 85 -1.35 -18.93 14.17
C LEU A 85 -0.60 -20.04 14.91
N ASN A 86 -1.26 -20.82 15.78
CA ASN A 86 -0.62 -21.97 16.42
C ASN A 86 -0.22 -23.07 15.41
N LEU A 87 -0.73 -23.00 14.17
CA LEU A 87 -0.32 -23.88 13.07
C LEU A 87 1.09 -23.53 12.54
N ILE A 88 1.61 -22.34 12.87
CA ILE A 88 2.91 -21.87 12.42
C ILE A 88 3.73 -21.49 13.68
N SER A 89 4.22 -22.53 14.37
CA SER A 89 4.88 -22.45 15.69
C SER A 89 6.03 -21.44 15.79
N HIS A 90 6.66 -21.06 14.67
CA HIS A 90 7.73 -20.06 14.60
C HIS A 90 7.24 -18.60 14.53
N TYR A 91 5.91 -18.36 14.48
CA TYR A 91 5.32 -17.04 14.21
C TYR A 91 4.46 -16.49 15.35
N ALA A 92 4.41 -17.16 16.51
CA ALA A 92 3.59 -16.76 17.66
C ALA A 92 3.88 -15.33 18.18
N ASP A 93 5.08 -14.79 17.92
CA ASP A 93 5.47 -13.42 18.30
C ASP A 93 5.30 -12.38 17.17
N LYS A 94 4.94 -12.79 15.95
CA LYS A 94 4.83 -11.90 14.79
C LYS A 94 3.38 -11.54 14.54
N ARG A 95 3.00 -10.30 14.89
CA ARG A 95 1.68 -9.71 14.60
C ARG A 95 1.32 -9.60 13.10
N SER A 96 2.23 -9.96 12.19
CA SER A 96 2.00 -9.92 10.75
C SER A 96 2.79 -11.05 10.05
N ILE A 97 2.06 -12.06 9.56
CA ILE A 97 2.59 -13.25 8.85
C ILE A 97 2.91 -12.94 7.40
N ILE A 98 2.44 -11.81 6.88
CA ILE A 98 2.67 -11.37 5.51
C ILE A 98 3.14 -9.92 5.61
N LYS A 99 4.23 -9.57 4.92
CA LYS A 99 4.75 -8.20 4.93
C LYS A 99 3.67 -7.19 4.49
N PRO A 100 3.77 -5.90 4.86
CA PRO A 100 2.81 -4.90 4.41
C PRO A 100 2.89 -4.67 2.89
N LEU A 101 1.74 -4.46 2.25
CA LEU A 101 1.66 -4.01 0.86
C LEU A 101 1.58 -2.50 0.78
N TRP A 102 2.44 -1.92 -0.04
CA TRP A 102 2.58 -0.48 -0.19
C TRP A 102 1.97 -0.05 -1.52
N LEU A 103 1.12 0.97 -1.47
CA LEU A 103 0.47 1.55 -2.63
C LEU A 103 0.74 3.05 -2.68
N LEU A 104 0.93 3.57 -3.89
CA LEU A 104 0.90 5.00 -4.17
C LEU A 104 -0.47 5.35 -4.75
N VAL A 105 -1.22 6.19 -4.04
CA VAL A 105 -2.46 6.79 -4.51
C VAL A 105 -2.10 8.09 -5.24
N PRO A 106 -2.27 8.16 -6.58
CA PRO A 106 -1.95 9.37 -7.33
C PRO A 106 -2.94 10.48 -7.00
N THR A 107 -2.54 11.74 -7.21
CA THR A 107 -3.44 12.90 -7.07
C THR A 107 -4.63 12.87 -8.05
N SER A 108 -4.53 12.10 -9.14
CA SER A 108 -5.60 11.88 -10.11
C SER A 108 -6.63 10.80 -9.69
N TYR A 109 -6.49 10.22 -8.50
CA TYR A 109 -7.49 9.29 -7.95
C TYR A 109 -8.84 9.99 -7.72
N PRO A 110 -10.01 9.38 -8.03
CA PRO A 110 -10.22 8.00 -8.46
C PRO A 110 -10.17 7.75 -9.97
N PHE A 111 -9.82 8.74 -10.79
CA PHE A 111 -9.75 8.58 -12.26
C PHE A 111 -8.54 7.74 -12.71
N SER A 112 -7.57 7.54 -11.83
CA SER A 112 -6.42 6.64 -12.04
C SER A 112 -6.31 5.66 -10.88
N SER A 113 -5.98 4.40 -11.18
CA SER A 113 -5.80 3.36 -10.16
C SER A 113 -4.61 3.66 -9.24
N PRO A 114 -4.68 3.28 -7.96
CA PRO A 114 -3.51 3.19 -7.10
C PRO A 114 -2.45 2.25 -7.68
N VAL A 115 -1.17 2.59 -7.47
CA VAL A 115 -0.02 1.85 -8.00
C VAL A 115 0.60 1.00 -6.90
N ILE A 116 0.67 -0.31 -7.10
CA ILE A 116 1.36 -1.22 -6.19
C ILE A 116 2.87 -0.97 -6.28
N LEU A 117 3.49 -0.68 -5.14
CA LEU A 117 4.93 -0.47 -5.04
C LEU A 117 5.65 -1.82 -4.89
N ASP A 118 6.67 -2.05 -5.73
CA ASP A 118 7.35 -3.36 -5.76
C ASP A 118 8.34 -3.59 -4.61
N LYS A 119 8.43 -2.65 -3.66
CA LYS A 119 9.53 -2.60 -2.68
C LYS A 119 9.20 -3.44 -1.45
N MET A 120 10.17 -4.25 -1.05
CA MET A 120 10.08 -5.09 0.14
C MET A 120 10.89 -4.50 1.29
N PRO A 121 10.40 -4.54 2.55
CA PRO A 121 11.23 -4.30 3.71
C PRO A 121 12.37 -5.34 3.79
N LEU A 122 13.60 -4.87 4.03
CA LEU A 122 14.86 -5.60 3.83
C LEU A 122 15.15 -6.74 4.83
N GLU A 123 14.31 -6.96 5.84
CA GLU A 123 14.62 -7.86 6.96
C GLU A 123 13.47 -8.87 7.14
N ALA A 124 13.57 -10.08 6.56
CA ALA A 124 12.68 -11.19 6.91
C ALA A 124 13.30 -12.57 6.70
N SER A 125 12.68 -13.55 7.35
CA SER A 125 12.91 -14.98 7.10
C SER A 125 12.44 -15.38 5.70
N GLU A 126 13.11 -16.35 5.08
CA GLU A 126 12.82 -16.89 3.74
C GLU A 126 11.33 -17.30 3.58
N ASP A 127 10.76 -18.02 4.55
CA ASP A 127 9.35 -18.42 4.51
C ASP A 127 8.35 -17.24 4.45
N LEU A 128 8.67 -16.12 5.12
CA LEU A 128 7.84 -14.92 5.12
C LEU A 128 7.98 -14.16 3.79
N GLU A 129 9.17 -14.22 3.20
CA GLU A 129 9.44 -13.73 1.87
C GLU A 129 8.58 -14.48 0.84
N ASP A 130 8.55 -15.81 0.92
CA ASP A 130 7.80 -16.67 0.00
C ASP A 130 6.29 -16.46 0.11
N LEU A 131 5.73 -16.38 1.31
CA LEU A 131 4.30 -16.08 1.52
C LEU A 131 3.90 -14.72 0.93
N TRP A 132 4.71 -13.70 1.17
CA TRP A 132 4.49 -12.37 0.60
C TRP A 132 4.54 -12.39 -0.93
N MET A 133 5.58 -13.01 -1.50
CA MET A 133 5.76 -13.09 -2.95
C MET A 133 4.59 -13.85 -3.61
N THR A 134 4.13 -14.93 -2.98
CA THR A 134 2.98 -15.71 -3.43
C THR A 134 1.69 -14.90 -3.38
N ALA A 135 1.40 -14.24 -2.26
CA ALA A 135 0.22 -13.37 -2.11
C ALA A 135 0.23 -12.22 -3.11
N LYS A 136 1.39 -11.59 -3.34
CA LYS A 136 1.55 -10.48 -4.29
C LYS A 136 1.43 -10.92 -5.74
N ALA A 137 1.95 -12.10 -6.11
CA ALA A 137 1.78 -12.67 -7.43
C ALA A 137 0.29 -12.96 -7.72
N LYS A 138 -0.41 -13.58 -6.75
CA LYS A 138 -1.85 -13.80 -6.80
C LYS A 138 -2.64 -12.50 -6.93
N LEU A 139 -2.28 -11.47 -6.18
CA LEU A 139 -2.90 -10.15 -6.29
C LEU A 139 -2.73 -9.57 -7.70
N ARG A 140 -1.51 -9.58 -8.25
CA ARG A 140 -1.26 -9.09 -9.61
C ARG A 140 -2.09 -9.83 -10.65
N PHE A 141 -2.20 -11.14 -10.52
CA PHE A 141 -3.03 -11.96 -11.39
C PHE A 141 -4.53 -11.62 -11.22
N SER A 142 -5.01 -11.45 -10.00
CA SER A 142 -6.39 -11.06 -9.72
C SER A 142 -6.73 -9.70 -10.35
N LEU A 143 -5.87 -8.70 -10.18
CA LEU A 143 -6.07 -7.36 -10.73
C LEU A 143 -6.03 -7.32 -12.25
N GLN A 144 -5.20 -8.15 -12.91
CA GLN A 144 -5.18 -8.25 -14.38
C GLN A 144 -6.54 -8.67 -14.97
N ASN A 145 -7.37 -9.35 -14.19
CA ASN A 145 -8.70 -9.80 -14.60
C ASN A 145 -9.82 -8.82 -14.21
N MET A 146 -9.50 -7.66 -13.60
CA MET A 146 -10.45 -6.64 -13.15
C MET A 146 -10.44 -5.41 -14.07
N ASN A 147 -11.60 -4.80 -14.28
CA ASN A 147 -11.72 -3.56 -15.05
C ASN A 147 -11.10 -2.37 -14.31
N GLN A 148 -10.34 -1.54 -15.03
CA GLN A 148 -9.75 -0.31 -14.49
C GLN A 148 -10.68 0.91 -14.66
N PRO A 149 -10.53 1.96 -13.81
CA PRO A 149 -9.60 2.07 -12.69
C PRO A 149 -10.07 1.32 -11.43
N TRP A 150 -9.11 0.81 -10.65
CA TRP A 150 -9.40 0.10 -9.39
C TRP A 150 -9.48 1.09 -8.24
N SER A 151 -10.46 0.91 -7.36
CA SER A 151 -10.51 1.63 -6.08
C SER A 151 -9.52 1.05 -5.07
N LEU A 152 -9.28 1.75 -3.97
CA LEU A 152 -8.49 1.21 -2.87
C LEU A 152 -9.20 -0.01 -2.25
N GLY A 153 -10.53 0.02 -2.20
CA GLY A 153 -11.36 -1.08 -1.73
C GLY A 153 -11.25 -2.36 -2.57
N ASP A 154 -11.21 -2.23 -3.90
CA ASP A 154 -11.03 -3.37 -4.82
C ASP A 154 -9.69 -4.07 -4.57
N ILE A 155 -8.62 -3.28 -4.44
CA ILE A 155 -7.27 -3.81 -4.21
C ILE A 155 -7.16 -4.40 -2.79
N ALA A 156 -7.76 -3.75 -1.78
CA ALA A 156 -7.72 -4.23 -0.39
C ALA A 156 -8.46 -5.57 -0.24
N THR A 157 -9.64 -5.69 -0.85
CA THR A 157 -10.42 -6.94 -0.86
C THR A 157 -9.67 -8.06 -1.57
N SER A 158 -9.10 -7.76 -2.74
CA SER A 158 -8.30 -8.72 -3.50
C SER A 158 -7.04 -9.13 -2.74
N TRP A 159 -6.40 -8.19 -2.03
CA TRP A 159 -5.24 -8.46 -1.19
C TRP A 159 -5.56 -9.40 -0.03
N GLU A 160 -6.65 -9.15 0.72
CA GLU A 160 -7.08 -10.03 1.82
C GLU A 160 -7.30 -11.46 1.32
N HIS A 161 -7.99 -11.61 0.18
CA HIS A 161 -8.27 -12.90 -0.42
C HIS A 161 -6.98 -13.63 -0.84
N CYS A 162 -6.09 -12.95 -1.57
CA CYS A 162 -4.83 -13.54 -2.04
C CYS A 162 -3.88 -13.90 -0.89
N ALA A 163 -3.86 -13.09 0.17
CA ALA A 163 -3.11 -13.34 1.38
C ALA A 163 -3.62 -14.61 2.11
N ARG A 164 -4.93 -14.76 2.26
CA ARG A 164 -5.54 -15.98 2.82
C ARG A 164 -5.23 -17.21 1.98
N GLU A 165 -5.33 -17.12 0.66
CA GLU A 165 -4.99 -18.23 -0.23
C GLU A 165 -3.51 -18.66 -0.10
N ALA A 166 -2.59 -17.70 -0.07
CA ALA A 166 -1.16 -18.00 0.09
C ALA A 166 -0.87 -18.74 1.41
N ILE A 167 -1.53 -18.33 2.50
CA ILE A 167 -1.42 -19.00 3.81
C ILE A 167 -2.00 -20.42 3.75
N LEU A 168 -3.16 -20.61 3.09
CA LEU A 168 -3.79 -21.91 2.96
C LEU A 168 -2.92 -22.88 2.15
N GLU A 169 -2.34 -22.43 1.04
CA GLU A 169 -1.42 -23.22 0.23
C GLU A 169 -0.16 -23.61 1.02
N TYR A 170 0.43 -22.66 1.75
CA TYR A 170 1.55 -22.94 2.64
C TYR A 170 1.18 -23.98 3.70
N ALA A 171 0.03 -23.84 4.36
CA ALA A 171 -0.44 -24.79 5.35
C ALA A 171 -0.61 -26.19 4.75
N GLN A 172 -1.22 -26.31 3.56
CA GLN A 172 -1.38 -27.58 2.85
C GLN A 172 -0.03 -28.23 2.50
N HIS A 173 0.93 -27.43 2.00
CA HIS A 173 2.28 -27.92 1.69
C HIS A 173 3.00 -28.47 2.92
N ASN A 174 2.77 -27.85 4.08
CA ASN A 174 3.37 -28.25 5.36
C ASN A 174 2.56 -29.32 6.13
N GLY A 175 1.69 -30.07 5.44
CA GLY A 175 0.92 -31.17 6.04
C GLY A 175 -0.29 -30.73 6.87
N GLY A 176 -0.67 -29.46 6.78
CA GLY A 176 -1.97 -28.94 7.18
C GLY A 176 -3.09 -29.39 6.24
N GLY A 177 -4.34 -29.13 6.62
CA GLY A 177 -5.51 -29.56 5.87
C GLY A 177 -6.77 -29.47 6.72
N THR A 178 -7.92 -29.75 6.13
CA THR A 178 -9.17 -29.83 6.89
C THR A 178 -9.26 -31.16 7.64
N PHE A 179 -10.10 -31.23 8.66
CA PHE A 179 -10.41 -32.50 9.32
C PHE A 179 -10.86 -33.55 8.29
N SER A 180 -11.71 -33.16 7.35
CA SER A 180 -12.20 -34.04 6.29
C SER A 180 -11.11 -34.52 5.33
N SER A 181 -10.10 -33.69 5.03
CA SER A 181 -8.99 -34.12 4.17
C SER A 181 -8.09 -35.15 4.85
N LYS A 182 -8.01 -35.15 6.18
CA LYS A 182 -7.20 -36.10 6.96
C LYS A 182 -7.95 -37.37 7.38
N TYR A 183 -9.23 -37.25 7.72
CA TYR A 183 -9.98 -38.30 8.39
C TYR A 183 -11.24 -38.76 7.63
N GLY A 184 -11.54 -38.17 6.46
CA GLY A 184 -12.76 -38.45 5.71
C GLY A 184 -13.95 -37.58 6.14
N GLY A 185 -14.99 -37.55 5.32
CA GLY A 185 -16.24 -36.84 5.64
C GLY A 185 -17.03 -37.55 6.74
N TRP A 186 -17.92 -36.83 7.40
CA TRP A 186 -18.87 -37.43 8.33
C TRP A 186 -19.84 -38.35 7.57
N GLU A 187 -19.93 -39.61 7.97
CA GLU A 187 -20.97 -40.50 7.48
C GLU A 187 -22.32 -40.08 8.06
N ILE A 188 -23.36 -40.06 7.24
CA ILE A 188 -24.73 -39.79 7.70
C ILE A 188 -25.23 -41.07 8.39
N CYS A 189 -25.45 -41.01 9.70
CA CYS A 189 -25.98 -42.11 10.50
C CYS A 189 -27.48 -42.34 10.28
#